data_AF-A0A8J2PX35-F1
#
_entry.id   AF-A0A8J2PX35-F1
#
_cell.length_a   1.000
_cell.length_b   1.000
_cell.length_c   1.000
_cell.angle_alpha   90.00
_cell.angle_beta   90.00
_cell.angle_gamma   90.00
#
_symmetry.space_group_name_H-M   'P 1'
#
loop_
_entity.id
_entity.type
_entity.pdbx_description
1 polymer ?
#
loop_
_entity_poly.entity_id
_entity_poly.type
_entity_poly.pdbx_seq_one_letter_code
_entity_poly.pdbx_strand_id
1 'polypeptide(L)'
;MIIDETELKAMREKTNRHLRLRELLLDHSRQANLIVMTLPIPRKGGVSAPLYMAWLECLTRDMPPFMLVRGNQTSVLTFYS
;
A
#
# COMPACT_ATOMS: atom_id res chain seq x y z
N MET A 1 -15.40 -4.20 11.74
CA MET A 1 -15.48 -3.08 10.78
C MET A 1 -16.21 -3.59 9.55
N ILE A 2 -17.15 -2.82 9.01
CA ILE A 2 -17.94 -3.22 7.84
C ILE A 2 -17.51 -2.33 6.67
N ILE A 3 -17.12 -2.95 5.55
CA ILE A 3 -16.84 -2.28 4.29
C ILE A 3 -18.12 -2.36 3.47
N ASP A 4 -18.60 -1.23 2.94
CA ASP A 4 -19.80 -1.22 2.12
C ASP A 4 -19.52 -1.79 0.72
N GLU A 5 -20.45 -2.61 0.20
CA GLU A 5 -20.30 -3.23 -1.12
C GLU A 5 -20.25 -2.20 -2.24
N THR A 6 -20.98 -1.08 -2.08
CA THR A 6 -20.97 -0.01 -3.08
C THR A 6 -19.61 0.67 -3.15
N GLU A 7 -18.98 0.91 -2.00
CA GLU A 7 -17.62 1.44 -1.90
C GLU A 7 -16.61 0.48 -2.52
N LEU A 8 -16.70 -0.81 -2.21
CA LEU A 8 -15.80 -1.83 -2.74
C LEU A 8 -15.89 -1.90 -4.27
N LYS A 9 -17.10 -1.81 -4.83
CA LYS A 9 -17.32 -1.77 -6.27
C LYS A 9 -16.76 -0.50 -6.90
N ALA A 10 -16.94 0.66 -6.26
CA ALA A 10 -16.40 1.94 -6.73
C ALA A 10 -14.85 1.96 -6.71
N MET A 11 -14.24 1.27 -5.74
CA MET A 11 -12.78 1.19 -5.59
C MET A 11 -12.17 -0.11 -6.13
N ARG A 12 -12.91 -0.86 -6.97
CA ARG A 12 -12.49 -2.17 -7.48
C ARG A 12 -11.15 -2.13 -8.20
N GLU A 13 -10.95 -1.14 -9.08
CA GLU A 13 -9.70 -1.03 -9.84
C GLU A 13 -8.49 -0.82 -8.92
N LYS A 14 -8.61 0.09 -7.94
CA LYS A 14 -7.56 0.32 -6.93
C LYS A 14 -7.31 -0.94 -6.12
N THR A 15 -8.37 -1.60 -5.66
CA THR A 15 -8.27 -2.85 -4.90
C THR A 15 -7.50 -3.90 -5.69
N ASN A 16 -7.84 -4.10 -6.97
CA ASN A 16 -7.14 -5.04 -7.85
C ASN A 16 -5.66 -4.69 -8.04
N ARG A 17 -5.29 -3.41 -8.09
CA ARG A 17 -3.87 -3.00 -8.15
C ARG A 17 -3.11 -3.39 -6.89
N HIS A 18 -3.72 -3.27 -5.71
CA HIS A 18 -3.08 -3.71 -4.45
C HIS A 18 -2.96 -5.24 -4.40
N LEU A 19 -3.97 -5.98 -4.86
CA LEU A 19 -3.91 -7.44 -4.99
C LEU A 19 -2.79 -7.88 -5.94
N ARG A 20 -2.68 -7.24 -7.11
CA ARG A 20 -1.61 -7.55 -8.06
C ARG A 20 -0.23 -7.21 -7.51
N LEU A 21 -0.10 -6.11 -6.79
CA LEU A 21 1.16 -5.74 -6.12
C LEU A 21 1.52 -6.77 -5.04
N ARG A 22 0.54 -7.29 -4.32
CA ARG A 22 0.73 -8.36 -3.33
C ARG A 22 1.28 -9.63 -3.97
N GLU A 23 0.75 -10.04 -5.11
CA GLU A 23 1.28 -11.20 -5.85
C GLU A 23 2.76 -11.01 -6.18
N LEU A 24 3.13 -9.85 -6.73
CA LEU A 24 4.53 -9.52 -7.05
C LEU A 24 5.44 -9.51 -5.81
N LEU A 25 4.94 -9.00 -4.68
CA LEU A 25 5.67 -9.00 -3.41
C LEU A 25 5.95 -10.42 -2.92
N LEU A 26 4.98 -11.30 -3.03
CA LEU A 26 5.13 -12.72 -2.66
C LEU A 26 6.13 -13.43 -3.57
N ASP A 27 6.07 -13.17 -4.87
CA ASP A 27 6.94 -13.83 -5.85
C ASP A 27 8.39 -13.37 -5.74
N HIS A 28 8.62 -12.08 -5.45
CA HIS A 28 9.95 -11.49 -5.58
C HIS A 28 10.59 -11.05 -4.26
N SER A 29 9.84 -10.94 -3.16
CA SER A 29 10.34 -10.33 -1.93
C SER A 29 10.01 -11.11 -0.65
N ARG A 30 9.46 -12.32 -0.76
CA ARG A 30 9.13 -13.17 0.39
C ARG A 30 10.32 -13.53 1.29
N GLN A 31 11.54 -13.54 0.76
CA GLN A 31 12.77 -13.85 1.51
C GLN A 31 13.65 -12.61 1.77
N ALA A 32 13.15 -11.41 1.52
CA ALA A 32 13.90 -10.18 1.81
C ALA A 32 14.13 -10.01 3.32
N ASN A 33 15.24 -9.38 3.71
CA ASN A 33 15.47 -9.03 5.13
C ASN A 33 14.58 -7.86 5.59
N LEU A 34 14.27 -6.95 4.67
CA LEU A 34 13.43 -5.76 4.89
C LEU A 34 12.82 -5.35 3.55
N ILE A 35 11.55 -4.95 3.57
CA ILE A 35 10.86 -4.37 2.42
C ILE A 35 10.56 -2.92 2.71
N VAL A 36 11.05 -2.01 1.87
CA VAL A 36 10.72 -0.59 1.92
C VAL A 36 9.86 -0.27 0.69
N MET A 37 8.64 0.19 0.92
CA MET A 37 7.69 0.49 -0.14
C MET A 37 7.02 1.83 0.11
N THR A 38 6.71 2.54 -0.98
CA THR A 38 5.89 3.75 -0.93
C THR A 38 4.53 3.45 -0.30
N LEU A 39 4.19 4.16 0.77
CA LEU A 39 2.89 4.10 1.42
C LEU A 39 1.81 4.51 0.40
N PRO A 40 0.88 3.62 0.02
CA PRO A 40 -0.25 4.01 -0.81
C PRO A 40 -1.13 4.96 0.00
N ILE A 41 -1.41 6.16 -0.52
CA ILE A 41 -2.25 7.15 0.18
C ILE A 41 -3.45 7.50 -0.70
N PRO A 42 -4.68 7.22 -0.25
CA PRO A 42 -5.87 7.71 -0.93
C PRO A 42 -6.02 9.22 -0.74
N ARG A 43 -6.72 9.87 -1.67
CA ARG A 43 -7.13 11.28 -1.49
C ARG A 43 -8.06 11.39 -0.28
N LYS A 44 -7.93 12.48 0.49
CA LYS A 44 -8.77 12.74 1.66
C LYS A 44 -10.26 12.68 1.27
N GLY A 45 -11.04 11.90 2.03
CA GLY A 45 -12.47 11.68 1.75
C GLY A 45 -12.78 10.75 0.58
N GLY A 46 -11.76 10.20 -0.09
CA GLY A 46 -11.97 9.32 -1.25
C GLY A 46 -12.13 7.83 -0.94
N VAL A 47 -11.76 7.40 0.28
CA VAL A 47 -11.82 6.01 0.75
C VAL A 47 -12.08 6.01 2.25
N SER A 48 -12.90 5.06 2.73
CA SER A 48 -13.18 4.85 4.14
C SER A 48 -11.95 4.31 4.89
N ALA A 49 -11.84 4.63 6.18
CA ALA A 49 -10.74 4.11 6.99
C ALA A 49 -10.64 2.58 6.98
N PRO A 50 -11.75 1.80 7.08
CA PRO A 50 -11.71 0.35 7.00
C PRO A 50 -11.14 -0.18 5.68
N LEU A 51 -11.59 0.35 4.54
CA LEU A 51 -11.12 -0.12 3.23
C LEU A 51 -9.64 0.23 3.02
N TYR A 52 -9.21 1.41 3.46
CA TYR A 52 -7.81 1.80 3.42
C TYR A 52 -6.93 0.87 4.26
N MET A 53 -7.34 0.56 5.50
CA MET A 53 -6.60 -0.36 6.37
C MET A 53 -6.56 -1.77 5.79
N ALA A 54 -7.64 -2.24 5.15
CA ALA A 54 -7.67 -3.53 4.47
C ALA A 54 -6.67 -3.61 3.31
N TRP A 55 -6.46 -2.52 2.55
CA TRP A 55 -5.41 -2.48 1.53
C TRP A 55 -4.01 -2.58 2.12
N LEU A 56 -3.75 -1.86 3.21
CA LEU A 56 -2.45 -1.93 3.89
C LEU A 56 -2.18 -3.33 4.43
N GLU A 57 -3.16 -3.93 5.11
CA GLU A 57 -3.06 -5.28 5.64
C GLU A 57 -2.85 -6.32 4.52
N CYS A 58 -3.58 -6.19 3.41
CA CYS A 58 -3.42 -7.08 2.26
C CYS A 58 -1.98 -7.08 1.71
N LEU A 59 -1.32 -5.91 1.68
CA LEU A 59 0.05 -5.80 1.22
C LEU A 59 1.06 -6.39 2.22
N THR A 60 0.87 -6.18 3.52
CA THR A 60 1.90 -6.43 4.54
C THR A 60 1.75 -7.73 5.30
N ARG A 61 0.56 -8.35 5.32
CA ARG A 61 0.32 -9.61 6.05
C ARG A 61 1.31 -10.69 5.61
N ASP A 62 1.85 -11.48 6.52
CA ASP A 62 2.78 -12.60 6.21
C ASP A 62 4.00 -12.22 5.34
N MET A 63 4.44 -10.96 5.39
CA MET A 63 5.69 -10.53 4.76
C MET A 63 6.83 -10.46 5.78
N PRO A 64 8.09 -10.44 5.31
CA PRO A 64 9.22 -9.98 6.13
C PRO A 64 8.98 -8.58 6.71
N PRO A 65 9.88 -8.10 7.61
CA PRO A 65 9.79 -6.73 8.13
C PRO A 65 9.50 -5.72 7.02
N PHE A 66 8.44 -4.92 7.21
CA PHE A 66 7.88 -4.08 6.16
C PHE A 66 7.79 -2.64 6.65
N MET A 67 8.34 -1.71 5.87
CA MET A 67 8.33 -0.29 6.17
C MET A 67 7.64 0.47 5.02
N LEU A 68 6.46 1.02 5.32
CA LEU A 68 5.74 1.89 4.40
C LEU A 68 6.22 3.34 4.60
N VAL A 69 6.71 3.96 3.52
CA VAL A 69 7.32 5.30 3.57
C VAL A 69 6.57 6.29 2.70
N ARG A 70 6.44 7.53 3.16
CA ARG A 70 5.85 8.62 2.38
C ARG A 70 6.70 9.89 2.53
N GLY A 71 7.17 10.42 1.41
CA GLY A 71 7.77 11.75 1.39
C GLY A 71 6.72 12.85 1.64
N ASN A 72 7.19 14.03 2.07
CA ASN A 72 6.40 15.25 2.22
C ASN A 72 6.33 16.10 0.94
N GLN A 73 6.75 15.55 -0.20
CA GLN A 73 6.81 16.21 -1.51
C GLN A 73 7.84 17.37 -1.60
N THR A 74 8.76 17.49 -0.64
CA THR A 74 9.92 18.40 -0.73
C THR A 74 11.10 17.69 -1.40
N SER A 75 11.91 18.42 -2.17
CA SER A 75 13.12 17.86 -2.80
C SER A 75 14.09 17.35 -1.73
N VAL A 76 14.52 16.11 -1.89
CA VAL A 76 15.53 15.44 -1.05
C VAL A 76 16.83 15.17 -1.80
N LEU A 77 16.87 15.45 -3.12
CA LEU A 77 18.08 15.34 -3.91
C LEU A 77 18.96 16.55 -3.64
N THR A 78 19.84 16.42 -2.66
CA THR A 78 21.04 17.24 -2.57
C THR A 78 22.14 16.49 -3.30
N PHE A 79 22.77 17.11 -4.29
CA PHE A 79 24.01 16.56 -4.85
C PHE A 79 25.01 16.39 -3.70
N TYR A 80 25.40 15.16 -3.41
CA TYR A 80 26.58 14.91 -2.62
C TYR A 80 27.77 15.22 -3.54
N SER A 81 28.60 16.20 -3.15
CA SER A 81 29.97 16.35 -3.66
C SER A 81 30.85 15.21 -3.17
#